data_AF-A0A8B6Y3A4-F1
#
_entry.id   AF-A0A8B6Y3A4-F1
#
_cell.length_a   1.000
_cell.length_b   1.000
_cell.length_c   1.000
_cell.angle_alpha   90.00
_cell.angle_beta   90.00
_cell.angle_gamma   90.00
#
_symmetry.space_group_name_H-M   'P 1'
#
loop_
_entity.id
_entity.type
_entity.pdbx_description
1 polymer ?
#
loop_
_entity_poly.entity_id
_entity_poly.type
_entity_poly.pdbx_seq_one_letter_code
_entity_poly.pdbx_strand_id
1 'polypeptide(L)'
;MVTMVADESWGLDKFDDGSTKIVGELQLKKYGHFFDEYATQLKAIENALDETAVDMWDITLDPIALQTVPYEQTTLIELIKTDNKILNKVMIVLSTLCTELKLLSQEAQTKFYSPLLLYEEALCEKTLEEGEAQLHIARMLPLFQEISNFVQRCYEVVPHVIHQLASMYN
;
A
#
# COMPACT_ATOMS: atom_id res chain seq x y z
N MET A 1 -6.58 6.11 -80.80
CA MET A 1 -7.52 6.89 -79.98
C MET A 1 -8.75 6.02 -79.77
N VAL A 2 -8.79 5.27 -78.67
CA VAL A 2 -10.02 4.68 -78.14
C VAL A 2 -9.95 4.89 -76.64
N THR A 3 -10.94 5.62 -76.14
CA THR A 3 -11.09 6.21 -74.83
C THR A 3 -11.44 5.16 -73.77
N MET A 4 -10.92 5.38 -72.55
CA MET A 4 -11.38 4.71 -71.35
C MET A 4 -12.85 5.03 -71.09
N VAL A 5 -13.64 4.03 -70.72
CA VAL A 5 -14.86 4.22 -69.91
C VAL A 5 -14.84 3.14 -68.84
N ALA A 6 -14.63 3.58 -67.61
CA ALA A 6 -14.89 2.82 -66.40
C ALA A 6 -16.39 2.92 -66.03
N ASP A 7 -16.81 2.07 -65.09
CA ASP A 7 -18.18 1.79 -64.61
C ASP A 7 -18.94 0.71 -65.40
N GLU A 8 -19.57 -0.29 -64.78
CA GLU A 8 -20.17 -0.32 -63.44
C GLU A 8 -19.65 -1.47 -62.58
N SER A 9 -19.15 -1.14 -61.38
CA SER A 9 -19.01 -2.07 -60.28
C SER A 9 -20.39 -2.63 -59.92
N TRP A 10 -20.59 -3.94 -60.05
CA TRP A 10 -21.75 -4.65 -59.48
C TRP A 10 -21.70 -4.56 -57.96
N GLY A 11 -22.06 -3.40 -57.41
CA GLY A 11 -22.29 -3.21 -55.99
C GLY A 11 -23.54 -3.97 -55.62
N LEU A 12 -23.37 -5.16 -55.05
CA LEU A 12 -24.41 -5.80 -54.26
C LEU A 12 -24.84 -4.79 -53.19
N ASP A 13 -26.01 -4.19 -53.38
CA ASP A 13 -26.65 -3.41 -52.34
C ASP A 13 -26.78 -4.34 -51.13
N LYS A 14 -26.03 -4.05 -50.07
CA LYS A 14 -26.08 -4.85 -48.86
C LYS A 14 -27.51 -4.71 -48.36
N PHE A 15 -28.28 -5.79 -48.49
CA PHE A 15 -29.61 -5.87 -47.92
C PHE A 15 -29.49 -5.69 -46.40
N ASP A 16 -29.57 -4.44 -45.95
CA ASP A 16 -29.60 -4.08 -44.53
C ASP A 16 -31.05 -4.25 -44.06
N ASP A 17 -31.38 -5.51 -43.78
CA ASP A 17 -32.68 -5.97 -43.31
C ASP A 17 -33.08 -5.40 -41.92
N GLY A 18 -32.27 -4.50 -41.33
CA GLY A 18 -32.46 -3.99 -39.97
C GLY A 18 -32.31 -5.06 -38.88
N SER A 19 -32.31 -6.34 -39.24
CA SER A 19 -32.19 -7.50 -38.36
C SER A 19 -30.84 -7.54 -37.66
N THR A 20 -29.75 -7.09 -38.31
CA THR A 20 -28.42 -6.93 -37.69
C THR A 20 -28.43 -5.89 -36.56
N LYS A 21 -29.13 -4.77 -36.77
CA LYS A 21 -29.30 -3.70 -35.78
C LYS A 21 -30.18 -4.15 -34.62
N ILE A 22 -31.30 -4.83 -34.92
CA ILE A 22 -32.20 -5.39 -33.91
C ILE A 22 -31.50 -6.46 -33.07
N VAL A 23 -30.73 -7.35 -33.70
CA VAL A 23 -29.94 -8.38 -33.00
C VAL A 23 -28.83 -7.72 -32.16
N GLY A 24 -28.18 -6.67 -32.66
CA GLY A 24 -27.20 -5.89 -31.90
C GLY A 24 -27.78 -5.24 -30.65
N GLU A 25 -28.95 -4.60 -30.77
CA GLU A 25 -29.67 -4.00 -29.63
C GLU A 25 -30.11 -5.06 -28.60
N LEU A 26 -30.55 -6.23 -29.05
CA LEU A 26 -30.90 -7.34 -28.17
C LEU A 26 -29.68 -7.89 -27.41
N GLN A 27 -28.53 -8.00 -28.06
CA GLN A 27 -27.29 -8.41 -27.39
C GLN A 27 -26.81 -7.37 -26.38
N LEU A 28 -26.86 -6.08 -26.73
CA LEU A 28 -26.52 -4.99 -25.81
C LEU A 28 -27.41 -4.98 -24.56
N LYS A 29 -28.71 -5.24 -24.71
CA LYS A 29 -29.63 -5.38 -23.58
C LYS A 29 -29.30 -6.59 -22.71
N LYS A 30 -28.91 -7.72 -23.30
CA LYS A 30 -28.46 -8.91 -22.54
C LYS A 30 -27.19 -8.62 -21.76
N TYR A 31 -26.21 -7.94 -22.37
CA TYR A 31 -25.00 -7.54 -21.67
C TYR A 31 -25.27 -6.54 -20.55
N GLY A 32 -26.15 -5.56 -20.77
CA GLY A 32 -26.57 -4.63 -19.71
C GLY A 32 -27.17 -5.35 -18.51
N HIS A 33 -28.12 -6.27 -18.76
CA HIS A 33 -28.71 -7.10 -17.70
C HIS A 33 -27.67 -7.94 -16.95
N PHE A 34 -26.73 -8.54 -17.69
CA PHE A 34 -25.65 -9.32 -17.09
C PHE A 34 -24.76 -8.46 -16.19
N PHE A 35 -24.38 -7.25 -16.62
CA PHE A 35 -23.58 -6.35 -15.80
C PHE A 35 -24.31 -5.88 -14.55
N ASP A 36 -25.62 -5.60 -14.66
CA ASP A 36 -26.44 -5.23 -13.50
C ASP A 36 -26.55 -6.38 -12.49
N GLU A 37 -26.80 -7.61 -12.95
CA GLU A 37 -26.81 -8.80 -12.09
C GLU A 37 -25.46 -9.05 -11.44
N TYR A 38 -24.36 -8.93 -12.20
CA TYR A 38 -23.01 -9.13 -11.69
C TYR A 38 -22.61 -8.06 -10.67
N ALA A 39 -22.96 -6.79 -10.91
CA ALA A 39 -22.75 -5.70 -9.97
C ALA A 39 -23.55 -5.92 -8.66
N THR A 40 -24.77 -6.44 -8.77
CA THR A 40 -25.60 -6.79 -7.61
C THR A 40 -24.98 -7.93 -6.81
N GLN A 41 -24.41 -8.93 -7.48
CA GLN A 41 -23.68 -10.02 -6.82
C GLN A 41 -22.40 -9.52 -6.12
N LEU A 42 -21.61 -8.66 -6.77
CA LEU A 42 -20.44 -8.06 -6.13
C LEU A 42 -20.81 -7.28 -4.88
N LYS A 43 -21.88 -6.48 -4.95
CA LYS A 43 -22.36 -5.69 -3.81
C LYS A 43 -22.86 -6.56 -2.67
N ALA A 44 -23.50 -7.70 -2.97
CA ALA A 44 -23.89 -8.66 -1.95
C ALA A 44 -22.67 -9.30 -1.25
N ILE A 45 -21.61 -9.59 -2.00
CA ILE A 45 -20.34 -10.09 -1.44
C ILE A 45 -19.67 -9.02 -0.57
N GLU A 46 -19.61 -7.77 -1.05
CA GLU A 46 -19.07 -6.63 -0.32
C GLU A 46 -19.80 -6.43 1.01
N ASN A 47 -21.14 -6.40 0.99
CA ASN A 47 -21.94 -6.24 2.21
C ASN A 47 -21.74 -7.40 3.20
N ALA A 48 -21.66 -8.65 2.70
CA ALA A 48 -21.42 -9.81 3.56
C ALA A 48 -20.01 -9.81 4.18
N LEU A 49 -19.04 -9.23 3.47
CA LEU A 49 -17.68 -9.06 3.97
C LEU A 49 -17.58 -7.90 4.97
N ASP A 50 -18.34 -6.83 4.78
CA ASP A 50 -18.34 -5.66 5.67
C ASP A 50 -18.86 -6.02 7.07
N GLU A 51 -19.89 -6.87 7.16
CA GLU A 51 -20.40 -7.41 8.44
C GLU A 51 -19.39 -8.31 9.17
N THR A 52 -18.42 -8.91 8.46
CA THR A 52 -17.41 -9.81 9.05
C THR A 52 -16.07 -9.13 9.30
N ALA A 53 -15.74 -8.07 8.56
CA ALA A 53 -14.46 -7.38 8.66
C ALA A 53 -14.42 -6.27 9.73
N VAL A 54 -15.57 -5.68 10.07
CA VAL A 54 -15.63 -4.53 11.01
C VAL A 54 -15.57 -4.96 12.48
N ASP A 55 -16.09 -6.13 12.84
CA ASP A 55 -16.14 -6.61 14.24
C ASP A 55 -14.84 -7.31 14.70
N MET A 56 -13.94 -7.65 13.77
CA MET A 56 -12.72 -8.43 14.07
C MET A 56 -11.53 -7.59 14.55
N TRP A 57 -11.58 -6.26 14.48
CA TRP A 57 -10.41 -5.40 14.71
C TRP A 57 -10.60 -4.42 15.89
N ASP A 58 -11.43 -4.77 16.87
CA ASP A 58 -11.47 -4.05 18.15
C ASP A 58 -10.41 -4.61 19.11
N ILE A 59 -9.34 -3.83 19.30
CA ILE A 59 -8.21 -4.14 20.19
C ILE A 59 -8.67 -4.33 21.65
N THR A 60 -9.86 -3.86 22.02
CA THR A 60 -10.45 -4.07 23.35
C THR A 60 -11.24 -5.38 23.49
N LEU A 61 -11.62 -6.04 22.38
CA LEU A 61 -12.41 -7.28 22.39
C LEU A 61 -11.57 -8.54 22.10
N ASP A 62 -10.41 -8.42 21.45
CA ASP A 62 -9.55 -9.56 21.13
C ASP A 62 -8.21 -9.53 21.90
N PRO A 63 -8.12 -10.16 23.09
CA PRO A 63 -6.87 -10.23 23.86
C PRO A 63 -5.80 -11.12 23.20
N ILE A 64 -6.15 -11.86 22.15
CA ILE A 64 -5.27 -12.80 21.44
C ILE A 64 -5.38 -12.55 19.94
N ALA A 65 -4.38 -11.85 19.38
CA ALA A 65 -4.22 -11.73 17.93
C ALA A 65 -3.36 -12.88 17.38
N LEU A 66 -3.90 -13.67 16.45
CA LEU A 66 -3.14 -14.70 15.74
C LEU A 66 -2.52 -14.11 14.47
N GLN A 67 -1.22 -13.79 14.53
CA GLN A 67 -0.48 -13.30 13.37
C GLN A 67 0.03 -14.46 12.52
N THR A 68 -0.71 -14.83 11.47
CA THR A 68 -0.35 -15.91 10.52
C THR A 68 0.52 -15.40 9.37
N VAL A 69 1.59 -14.66 9.69
CA VAL A 69 2.58 -14.27 8.66
C VAL A 69 3.51 -15.46 8.42
N PRO A 70 3.78 -15.85 7.16
CA PRO A 70 4.74 -16.91 6.88
C PRO A 70 6.09 -16.55 7.51
N TYR A 71 6.58 -17.45 8.38
CA TYR A 71 7.86 -17.29 9.04
C TYR A 71 8.97 -17.80 8.11
N GLU A 72 9.73 -16.87 7.53
CA GLU A 72 10.88 -17.17 6.69
C GLU A 72 12.03 -17.73 7.56
N GLN A 73 12.46 -18.97 7.28
CA GLN A 73 13.56 -19.62 8.02
C GLN A 73 14.93 -19.32 7.41
N THR A 74 14.97 -18.64 6.26
CA THR A 74 16.17 -18.35 5.51
C THR A 74 16.71 -16.96 5.86
N THR A 75 18.03 -16.76 5.77
CA THR A 75 18.62 -15.42 5.97
C THR A 75 18.38 -14.53 4.76
N LEU A 76 18.30 -13.20 4.96
CA LEU A 76 18.13 -12.23 3.86
C LEU A 76 19.17 -12.40 2.76
N ILE A 77 20.42 -12.70 3.13
CA ILE A 77 21.55 -12.85 2.20
C ILE A 77 21.38 -14.10 1.32
N GLU A 78 20.89 -15.19 1.90
CA GLU A 78 20.59 -16.42 1.16
C GLU A 78 19.39 -16.24 0.23
N LEU A 79 18.37 -15.50 0.66
CA LEU A 79 17.16 -15.24 -0.12
C LEU A 79 17.43 -14.48 -1.42
N ILE A 80 18.39 -13.54 -1.38
CA ILE A 80 18.70 -12.65 -2.51
C ILE A 80 19.92 -13.11 -3.32
N LYS A 81 20.46 -14.29 -3.00
CA LYS A 81 21.67 -14.82 -3.62
C LYS A 81 21.42 -15.13 -5.09
N THR A 82 22.28 -14.60 -5.95
CA THR A 82 22.27 -14.84 -7.40
C THR A 82 23.66 -15.22 -7.90
N ASP A 83 23.74 -15.89 -9.06
CA ASP A 83 25.02 -16.28 -9.69
C ASP A 83 25.81 -15.08 -10.20
N ASN A 84 25.13 -13.96 -10.48
CA ASN A 84 25.78 -12.72 -10.88
C ASN A 84 26.31 -11.96 -9.66
N LYS A 85 27.64 -11.93 -9.51
CA LYS A 85 28.32 -11.27 -8.38
C LYS A 85 28.03 -9.77 -8.27
N ILE A 86 27.80 -9.08 -9.39
CA ILE A 86 27.47 -7.64 -9.38
C ILE A 86 26.05 -7.46 -8.89
N LEU A 87 25.10 -8.22 -9.46
CA LEU A 87 23.70 -8.19 -9.04
C LEU A 87 23.57 -8.52 -7.56
N ASN A 88 24.30 -9.52 -7.07
CA ASN A 88 24.28 -9.90 -5.66
C ASN A 88 24.67 -8.73 -4.73
N LYS A 89 25.67 -7.92 -5.11
CA LYS A 89 26.05 -6.73 -4.32
C LYS A 89 24.94 -5.67 -4.31
N VAL A 90 24.34 -5.40 -5.48
CA VAL A 90 23.23 -4.44 -5.59
C VAL A 90 22.04 -4.89 -4.76
N MET A 91 21.68 -6.17 -4.85
CA MET A 91 20.59 -6.76 -4.08
C MET A 91 20.84 -6.66 -2.58
N ILE A 92 22.07 -6.93 -2.10
CA ILE A 92 22.43 -6.77 -0.69
C ILE A 92 22.19 -5.33 -0.24
N VAL A 93 22.72 -4.35 -0.96
CA VAL A 93 22.55 -2.93 -0.61
C VAL A 93 21.07 -2.54 -0.54
N LEU A 94 20.30 -2.82 -1.59
CA LEU A 94 18.87 -2.48 -1.63
C LEU A 94 18.07 -3.20 -0.53
N SER A 95 18.36 -4.48 -0.31
CA SER A 95 17.66 -5.28 0.72
C SER A 95 17.97 -4.79 2.13
N THR A 96 19.21 -4.41 2.40
CA THR A 96 19.59 -3.83 3.70
C THR A 96 18.90 -2.48 3.95
N LEU A 97 18.83 -1.61 2.94
CA LEU A 97 18.11 -0.33 3.06
C LEU A 97 16.61 -0.54 3.27
N CYS A 98 15.98 -1.46 2.54
CA CYS A 98 14.57 -1.80 2.74
C CYS A 98 14.31 -2.36 4.15
N THR A 99 15.23 -3.17 4.67
CA THR A 99 15.14 -3.72 6.03
C THR A 99 15.27 -2.61 7.08
N GLU A 100 16.25 -1.72 6.92
CA GLU A 100 16.46 -0.59 7.84
C GLU A 100 15.25 0.35 7.88
N LEU A 101 14.64 0.66 6.72
CA LEU A 101 13.40 1.46 6.67
C LEU A 101 12.25 0.79 7.45
N LYS A 102 12.09 -0.53 7.30
CA LYS A 102 11.07 -1.29 8.04
C LYS A 102 11.32 -1.24 9.54
N LEU A 103 12.58 -1.44 9.97
CA LEU A 103 12.96 -1.39 11.37
C LEU A 103 12.74 0.00 11.97
N LEU A 104 13.12 1.07 11.26
CA LEU A 104 12.86 2.45 11.71
C LEU A 104 11.36 2.73 11.84
N SER A 105 10.54 2.28 10.88
CA SER A 105 9.08 2.45 10.96
C SER A 105 8.49 1.70 12.16
N GLN A 106 8.92 0.46 12.38
CA GLN A 106 8.47 -0.35 13.52
C GLN A 106 8.93 0.25 14.85
N GLU A 107 10.17 0.70 14.95
CA GLU A 107 10.71 1.38 16.14
C GLU A 107 9.88 2.62 16.49
N ALA A 108 9.54 3.44 15.50
CA ALA A 108 8.70 4.62 15.71
C ALA A 108 7.31 4.26 16.27
N GLN A 109 6.64 3.30 15.63
CA GLN A 109 5.28 2.87 16.01
C GLN A 109 5.24 2.26 17.40
N THR A 110 6.20 1.41 17.73
CA THR A 110 6.20 0.65 18.98
C THR A 110 6.74 1.44 20.17
N LYS A 111 7.74 2.31 19.94
CA LYS A 111 8.49 2.95 21.02
C LYS A 111 8.13 4.42 21.23
N PHE A 112 7.80 5.18 20.18
CA PHE A 112 7.69 6.64 20.27
C PHE A 112 6.26 7.16 20.15
N TYR A 113 5.39 6.52 19.35
CA TYR A 113 4.05 7.05 19.09
C TYR A 113 3.17 7.14 20.35
N SER A 114 3.10 6.05 21.13
CA SER A 114 2.28 6.03 22.35
C SER A 114 2.76 7.03 23.41
N PRO A 115 4.06 7.08 23.79
CA PRO A 115 4.53 8.09 24.73
C PRO A 115 4.33 9.53 24.29
N LEU A 116 4.50 9.83 22.99
CA LEU A 116 4.30 11.18 22.45
C LEU A 116 2.83 11.58 22.43
N LEU A 117 1.93 10.65 22.11
CA LEU A 117 0.48 10.89 22.13
C LEU A 117 -0.02 11.20 23.55
N LEU A 118 0.49 10.46 24.54
CA LEU A 118 0.08 10.59 25.95
C LEU A 118 0.79 11.73 26.68
N TYR A 119 1.82 12.36 26.08
CA TYR A 119 2.59 13.41 26.71
C TYR A 119 1.74 14.64 27.08
N GLU A 120 0.71 14.95 26.28
CA GLU A 120 -0.18 16.09 26.51
C GLU A 120 -1.22 15.82 27.63
N GLU A 121 -1.60 14.57 27.88
CA GLU A 121 -2.54 14.21 28.95
C GLU A 121 -1.95 14.37 30.36
N ALA A 122 -0.62 14.41 30.50
CA ALA A 122 0.05 14.54 31.79
C ALA A 122 -0.08 15.95 32.40
N LEU A 123 -0.54 16.95 31.65
CA LEU A 123 -0.66 18.35 32.06
C LEU A 123 -2.09 18.71 32.54
N CYS A 124 -2.85 17.73 33.05
CA CYS A 124 -4.21 17.93 33.54
C CYS A 124 -4.24 18.85 34.77
N GLU A 125 -4.67 20.11 34.56
CA GLU A 125 -5.25 21.17 35.44
C GLU A 125 -4.96 21.21 36.96
N LYS A 126 -3.97 20.49 37.47
CA LYS A 126 -3.50 20.63 38.83
C LYS A 126 -2.40 21.68 38.82
N THR A 127 -2.49 22.67 39.71
CA THR A 127 -1.37 23.52 40.07
C THR A 127 -0.25 22.62 40.58
N LEU A 128 0.69 22.30 39.69
CA LEU A 128 1.88 21.52 40.01
C LEU A 128 2.66 22.25 41.09
N GLU A 129 3.12 21.53 42.10
CA GLU A 129 3.98 22.11 43.12
C GLU A 129 5.32 22.56 42.51
N GLU A 130 5.97 23.54 43.13
CA GLU A 130 7.26 24.04 42.65
C GLU A 130 8.28 22.90 42.58
N GLY A 131 8.76 22.55 41.38
CA GLY A 131 9.71 21.46 41.14
C GLY A 131 9.12 20.21 40.48
N GLU A 132 7.80 20.00 40.52
CA GLU A 132 7.17 18.79 39.94
C GLU A 132 7.26 18.80 38.40
N ALA A 133 7.03 19.95 37.77
CA ALA A 133 7.16 20.10 36.32
C ALA A 133 8.58 19.74 35.82
N GLN A 134 9.61 20.17 36.56
CA GLN A 134 11.01 19.86 36.26
C GLN A 134 11.29 18.36 36.41
N LEU A 135 10.71 17.70 37.42
CA LEU A 135 10.84 16.26 37.62
C LEU A 135 10.15 15.47 36.50
N HIS A 136 8.98 15.92 36.04
CA HIS A 136 8.28 15.32 34.91
C HIS A 136 9.11 15.37 33.62
N ILE A 137 9.67 16.55 33.29
CA ILE A 137 10.56 16.72 32.14
C ILE A 137 11.83 15.87 32.28
N ALA A 138 12.44 15.85 33.47
CA ALA A 138 13.65 15.06 33.73
C ALA A 138 13.43 13.56 33.50
N ARG A 139 12.24 13.04 33.82
CA ARG A 139 11.87 11.63 33.57
C ARG A 139 11.66 11.33 32.08
N MET A 140 11.23 12.31 31.29
CA MET A 140 11.04 12.18 29.84
C MET A 140 12.32 12.43 29.03
N LEU A 141 13.35 13.02 29.65
CA LEU A 141 14.61 13.34 28.97
C LEU A 141 15.28 12.15 28.24
N PRO A 142 15.32 10.92 28.81
CA PRO A 142 15.85 9.76 28.10
C PRO A 142 15.07 9.44 26.81
N LEU A 143 13.74 9.55 26.84
CA LEU A 143 12.89 9.34 25.66
C LEU A 143 13.21 10.37 24.57
N PHE A 144 13.36 11.64 24.94
CA PHE A 144 13.72 12.69 23.98
C PHE A 144 15.11 12.48 23.37
N GLN A 145 16.07 12.02 24.17
CA GLN A 145 17.40 11.69 23.66
C GLN A 145 17.32 10.54 22.64
N GLU A 146 16.55 9.50 22.92
CA GLU A 146 16.35 8.38 22.01
C GLU A 146 15.64 8.82 20.72
N ILE A 147 14.63 9.68 20.81
CA ILE A 147 13.95 10.26 19.64
C ILE A 147 14.93 11.09 18.81
N SER A 148 15.80 11.89 19.44
CA SER A 148 16.82 12.66 18.71
C SER A 148 17.75 11.75 17.92
N ASN A 149 18.22 10.66 18.53
CA ASN A 149 19.07 9.68 17.86
C ASN A 149 18.33 8.97 16.71
N PHE A 150 17.06 8.63 16.93
CA PHE A 150 16.19 8.03 15.92
C PHE A 150 16.02 8.94 14.71
N VAL A 151 15.70 10.22 14.93
CA VAL A 151 15.56 11.23 13.87
C VAL A 151 16.85 11.35 13.08
N GLN A 152 18.01 11.36 13.75
CA GLN A 152 19.30 11.41 13.08
C GLN A 152 19.54 10.18 12.18
N ARG A 153 19.21 8.97 12.66
CA ARG A 153 19.26 7.76 11.83
C ARG A 153 18.34 7.86 10.60
N CYS A 154 17.13 8.40 10.75
CA CYS A 154 16.24 8.62 9.60
C CYS A 154 16.86 9.59 8.59
N TYR A 155 17.52 10.66 9.04
CA TYR A 155 18.23 11.60 8.17
C TYR A 155 19.45 11.00 7.47
N GLU A 156 20.01 9.91 7.96
CA GLU A 156 21.08 9.18 7.28
C GLU A 156 20.50 8.21 6.24
N VAL A 157 19.47 7.44 6.62
CA VAL A 157 18.92 6.35 5.79
C VAL A 157 18.10 6.88 4.61
N VAL A 158 17.27 7.91 4.79
CA VAL A 158 16.40 8.43 3.73
C VAL A 158 17.20 8.93 2.52
N PRO A 159 18.26 9.76 2.69
CA PRO A 159 19.13 10.12 1.58
C PRO A 159 19.79 8.91 0.94
N HIS A 160 20.28 7.92 1.69
CA HIS A 160 20.88 6.73 1.10
C HIS A 160 19.90 5.98 0.18
N VAL A 161 18.64 5.86 0.57
CA VAL A 161 17.58 5.27 -0.26
C VAL A 161 17.38 6.07 -1.55
N ILE A 162 17.25 7.39 -1.45
CA ILE A 162 17.07 8.27 -2.61
C ILE A 162 18.26 8.16 -3.56
N HIS A 163 19.50 8.15 -3.05
CA HIS A 163 20.70 8.02 -3.87
C HIS A 163 20.77 6.67 -4.58
N GLN A 164 20.44 5.56 -3.89
CA GLN A 164 20.42 4.24 -4.54
C GLN A 164 19.35 4.18 -5.65
N LEU A 165 18.15 4.71 -5.39
CA LEU A 165 17.09 4.76 -6.41
C LEU A 165 17.48 5.65 -7.60
N ALA A 166 18.09 6.81 -7.35
CA ALA A 166 18.57 7.70 -8.41
C ALA A 166 19.69 7.04 -9.25
N SER A 167 20.54 6.22 -8.64
CA SER A 167 21.60 5.49 -9.34
C SER A 167 21.08 4.36 -10.23
N MET A 168 19.84 3.88 -10.03
CA MET A 168 19.22 2.87 -10.89
C MET A 168 18.61 3.48 -12.17
N TYR A 169 18.33 4.78 -12.16
CA TYR A 169 17.72 5.49 -13.29
C TYR A 169 18.76 6.03 -14.29
N ASN A 170 19.98 6.30 -13.81
CA ASN A 170 21.11 6.73 -14.64
C ASN A 170 21.84 5.54 -15.27
#